data_AF-A0A6I7WMX3-F1
#
_entry.id   AF-A0A6I7WMX3-F1
#
_cell.length_a   1.000
_cell.length_b   1.000
_cell.length_c   1.000
_cell.angle_alpha   90.00
_cell.angle_beta   90.00
_cell.angle_gamma   90.00
#
_symmetry.space_group_name_H-M   'P 1'
#
loop_
_entity.id
_entity.type
_entity.pdbx_description
1 polymer ?
#
loop_
_entity_poly.entity_id
_entity_poly.type
_entity_poly.pdbx_seq_one_letter_code
_entity_poly.pdbx_strand_id
1 'polypeptide(L)'
;ELETLQSGYKQEIETLNETLSGTHYTTINDTKLDLAKEKLSGMLQANLTKLNQKLSDPSIKISLEYTTDLVQSINDIIDAYNVDREKFNTRLSDKEGALTVIKKKFWYLVRIKYDAAIKDHNTLIESIRTDIATAETEEKTLTTAIQSQEDIIIDNRKIITNIETSTTNINNKMKSIGLEGFEIKQQPGNSNHYYLCRGIDSSGNDVYKSLSEGEKTLITYLYFLELCQGSVNSNYPTPDNKKIIVVDDPVSSLSHNYIYEIGDLTHKKLIKDYKYAQVILLTHSLYYLHEMIKYLPKGKCFDKKCNLFRFIKNTNSDIVPMGKSDIKNDYQSYWQVIKDVQNGSTNNIVLPNIMRNILEYYFSFVHKEDALKAALDELAESDTEFSPFFRFINRGSHYDSVNINELGEIDPVRFTNKFKEVFIKTDFAAHYD
;
A
#
# COMPACT_ATOMS: atom_id res chain seq x y z
N GLU A 1 -25.10 125.70 -7.33
CA GLU A 1 -25.29 124.61 -6.35
C GLU A 1 -26.04 123.42 -6.96
N LEU A 2 -27.29 123.57 -7.42
CA LEU A 2 -28.02 122.48 -8.12
C LEU A 2 -27.31 121.94 -9.37
N GLU A 3 -26.74 122.82 -10.21
CA GLU A 3 -25.91 122.42 -11.37
C GLU A 3 -24.67 121.64 -10.95
N THR A 4 -24.04 122.02 -9.84
CA THR A 4 -22.87 121.35 -9.28
C THR A 4 -23.23 119.95 -8.76
N LEU A 5 -24.36 119.81 -8.07
CA LEU A 5 -24.88 118.53 -7.58
C LEU A 5 -25.30 117.59 -8.72
N GLN A 6 -25.95 118.12 -9.77
CA GLN A 6 -26.31 117.34 -10.95
C GLN A 6 -25.08 116.88 -11.73
N SER A 7 -24.09 117.77 -11.90
CA SER A 7 -22.83 117.43 -12.57
C SER A 7 -22.05 116.36 -11.80
N GLY A 8 -21.98 116.49 -10.47
CA GLY A 8 -21.38 115.46 -9.60
C GLY A 8 -22.11 114.12 -9.68
N TYR A 9 -23.45 114.13 -9.63
CA TYR A 9 -24.25 112.89 -9.76
C TYR A 9 -24.06 112.21 -11.12
N LYS A 10 -23.98 112.99 -12.20
CA LYS A 10 -23.71 112.47 -13.55
C LYS A 10 -22.31 111.83 -13.64
N GLN A 11 -21.30 112.50 -13.09
CA GLN A 11 -19.92 111.99 -13.09
C GLN A 11 -19.78 110.68 -12.29
N GLU A 12 -20.46 110.57 -11.16
CA GLU A 12 -20.50 109.33 -10.36
C GLU A 12 -21.20 108.18 -11.11
N ILE A 13 -22.27 108.45 -11.86
CA ILE A 13 -22.93 107.45 -12.72
C ILE A 13 -21.99 106.97 -13.83
N GLU A 14 -21.28 107.88 -14.50
CA GLU A 14 -20.32 107.55 -15.56
C GLU A 14 -19.18 106.68 -14.99
N THR A 15 -18.60 107.07 -13.85
CA THR A 15 -17.53 106.32 -13.17
C THR A 15 -18.00 104.92 -12.74
N LEU A 16 -19.22 104.80 -12.23
CA LEU A 16 -19.81 103.51 -11.84
C LEU A 16 -20.04 102.60 -13.05
N ASN A 17 -20.59 103.14 -14.15
CA ASN A 17 -20.81 102.38 -15.37
C ASN A 17 -19.49 101.92 -16.01
N GLU A 18 -18.45 102.76 -16.00
CA GLU A 18 -17.10 102.39 -16.44
C GLU A 18 -16.53 101.26 -15.57
N THR A 19 -16.69 101.35 -14.25
CA THR A 19 -16.24 100.32 -13.30
C THR A 19 -16.94 99.00 -13.57
N LEU A 20 -18.27 99.00 -13.74
CA LEU A 20 -19.07 97.80 -14.00
C LEU A 20 -18.88 97.22 -15.41
N SER A 21 -18.36 98.02 -16.35
CA SER A 21 -17.98 97.60 -17.71
C SER A 21 -16.54 97.09 -17.78
N GLY A 22 -15.78 97.18 -16.69
CA GLY A 22 -14.43 96.64 -16.59
C GLY A 22 -14.41 95.11 -16.81
N THR A 23 -13.29 94.62 -17.34
CA THR A 23 -13.12 93.21 -17.75
C THR A 23 -13.41 92.20 -16.63
N HIS A 24 -13.20 92.58 -15.36
CA HIS A 24 -13.47 91.70 -14.21
C HIS A 24 -14.95 91.38 -14.02
N TYR A 25 -15.85 92.29 -14.42
CA TYR A 25 -17.29 92.13 -14.25
C TYR A 25 -18.00 91.63 -15.52
N THR A 26 -17.32 91.64 -16.67
CA THR A 26 -17.85 91.11 -17.94
C THR A 26 -17.45 89.65 -18.19
N THR A 27 -16.38 89.16 -17.55
CA THR A 27 -16.01 87.74 -17.61
C THR A 27 -16.92 86.82 -16.79
N ILE A 28 -17.74 87.37 -15.90
CA ILE A 28 -18.73 86.63 -15.13
C ILE A 28 -19.99 86.53 -16.01
N ASN A 29 -20.12 85.45 -16.77
CA ASN A 29 -21.29 85.18 -17.62
C ASN A 29 -22.49 84.74 -16.76
N ASP A 30 -23.09 85.69 -16.04
CA ASP A 30 -24.26 85.49 -15.18
C ASP A 30 -25.40 86.44 -15.53
N THR A 31 -26.45 85.85 -16.11
CA THR A 31 -27.70 86.54 -16.45
C THR A 31 -28.32 87.32 -15.28
N LYS A 32 -28.12 86.89 -14.02
CA LYS A 32 -28.65 87.58 -12.84
C LYS A 32 -27.85 88.85 -12.52
N LEU A 33 -26.53 88.80 -12.72
CA LEU A 33 -25.67 89.95 -12.54
C LEU A 33 -25.95 91.02 -13.60
N ASP A 34 -26.15 90.61 -14.85
CA ASP A 34 -26.46 91.52 -15.95
C ASP A 34 -27.81 92.21 -15.75
N LEU A 35 -28.85 91.46 -15.36
CA LEU A 35 -30.15 92.03 -15.01
C LEU A 35 -30.09 92.98 -13.82
N ALA A 36 -29.25 92.71 -12.82
CA ALA A 36 -29.06 93.59 -11.67
C ALA A 36 -28.36 94.90 -12.05
N LYS A 37 -27.33 94.83 -12.91
CA LYS A 37 -26.64 96.01 -13.47
C LYS A 37 -27.59 96.87 -14.30
N GLU A 38 -28.40 96.26 -15.18
CA GLU A 38 -29.38 96.99 -16.00
C GLU A 38 -30.42 97.71 -15.13
N LYS A 39 -30.93 97.05 -14.08
CA LYS A 39 -31.86 97.66 -13.13
C LYS A 39 -31.24 98.86 -12.39
N LEU A 40 -30.01 98.72 -11.92
CA LEU A 40 -29.29 99.81 -11.24
C LEU A 40 -29.05 100.99 -12.20
N SER A 41 -28.58 100.71 -13.42
CA SER A 41 -28.32 101.75 -14.43
C SER A 41 -29.61 102.49 -14.83
N GLY A 42 -30.71 101.77 -15.04
CA GLY A 42 -32.02 102.36 -15.33
C GLY A 42 -32.52 103.25 -14.20
N MET A 43 -32.33 102.83 -12.94
CA MET A 43 -32.74 103.60 -11.75
C MET A 43 -31.95 104.91 -11.60
N LEU A 44 -30.63 104.84 -11.83
CA LEU A 44 -29.74 105.99 -11.78
C LEU A 44 -30.04 106.99 -12.90
N GLN A 45 -30.33 106.51 -14.11
CA GLN A 45 -30.76 107.37 -15.24
C GLN A 45 -32.12 108.03 -14.98
N ALA A 46 -33.06 107.32 -14.35
CA ALA A 46 -34.35 107.88 -13.97
C ALA A 46 -34.18 109.02 -12.93
N ASN A 47 -33.31 108.82 -11.94
CA ASN A 47 -32.96 109.87 -10.96
C ASN A 47 -32.26 111.06 -11.61
N LEU A 48 -31.35 110.83 -12.57
CA LEU A 48 -30.70 111.90 -13.34
C LEU A 48 -31.73 112.70 -14.17
N THR A 49 -32.72 112.03 -14.74
CA THR A 49 -33.82 112.69 -15.48
C THR A 49 -34.66 113.58 -14.56
N LYS A 50 -34.99 113.11 -13.34
CA LYS A 50 -35.68 113.92 -12.32
C LYS A 50 -34.86 115.15 -11.94
N LEU A 51 -33.54 115.01 -11.77
CA LEU A 51 -32.64 116.14 -11.49
C LEU A 51 -32.62 117.16 -12.64
N ASN A 52 -32.59 116.70 -13.90
CA ASN A 52 -32.65 117.59 -15.07
C ASN A 52 -33.98 118.36 -15.16
N GLN A 53 -35.10 117.72 -14.81
CA GLN A 53 -36.42 118.36 -14.74
C GLN A 53 -36.47 119.45 -13.67
N LYS A 54 -35.90 119.19 -12.48
CA LYS A 54 -35.79 120.20 -11.41
C LYS A 54 -34.91 121.39 -11.79
N LEU A 55 -33.92 121.17 -12.65
CA LEU A 55 -33.03 122.22 -13.15
C LEU A 55 -33.72 123.10 -14.21
N SER A 56 -34.57 122.49 -15.04
CA SER A 56 -35.34 123.17 -16.08
C SER A 56 -36.56 123.91 -15.52
N ASP A 57 -37.17 123.38 -14.45
CA ASP A 57 -38.25 124.03 -13.71
C ASP A 57 -37.98 123.98 -12.19
N PRO A 58 -37.39 125.05 -11.63
CA PRO A 58 -37.02 125.12 -10.23
C PRO A 58 -38.21 125.00 -9.26
N SER A 59 -39.45 125.16 -9.72
CA SER A 59 -40.65 125.17 -8.88
C SER A 59 -41.20 123.76 -8.57
N ILE A 60 -40.78 122.73 -9.33
CA ILE A 60 -41.22 121.34 -9.16
C ILE A 60 -40.55 120.69 -7.94
N LYS A 61 -41.29 119.97 -7.09
CA LYS A 61 -40.70 119.13 -6.03
C LYS A 61 -40.41 117.73 -6.60
N ILE A 62 -39.15 117.30 -6.52
CA ILE A 62 -38.72 115.96 -6.94
C ILE A 62 -38.33 115.11 -5.73
N SER A 63 -38.58 113.80 -5.80
CA SER A 63 -38.05 112.81 -4.84
C SER A 63 -37.20 111.81 -5.60
N LEU A 64 -35.96 111.64 -5.16
CA LEU A 64 -35.07 110.61 -5.68
C LEU A 64 -35.41 109.27 -5.05
N GLU A 65 -35.14 108.21 -5.79
CA GLU A 65 -35.32 106.84 -5.33
C GLU A 65 -33.99 106.27 -4.83
N TYR A 66 -34.05 105.52 -3.74
CA TYR A 66 -32.88 104.91 -3.12
C TYR A 66 -32.36 103.73 -3.96
N THR A 67 -31.06 103.69 -4.22
CA THR A 67 -30.41 102.63 -4.99
C THR A 67 -29.64 101.63 -4.11
N THR A 68 -29.68 101.78 -2.78
CA THR A 68 -28.93 100.98 -1.81
C THR A 68 -29.20 99.48 -1.97
N ASP A 69 -30.46 99.07 -2.12
CA ASP A 69 -30.84 97.66 -2.23
C ASP A 69 -30.38 97.03 -3.55
N LEU A 70 -30.34 97.83 -4.64
CA LEU A 70 -29.86 97.39 -5.94
C LEU A 70 -28.34 97.19 -5.94
N VAL A 71 -27.61 98.10 -5.27
CA VAL A 71 -26.16 97.96 -5.07
C VAL A 71 -25.85 96.75 -4.18
N GLN A 72 -26.61 96.55 -3.10
CA GLN A 72 -26.45 95.40 -2.22
C GLN A 72 -26.67 94.08 -2.99
N SER A 73 -27.72 94.00 -3.82
CA SER A 73 -27.98 92.82 -4.64
C SER A 73 -26.84 92.49 -5.60
N ILE A 74 -26.14 93.49 -6.15
CA ILE A 74 -24.97 93.25 -7.01
C ILE A 74 -23.79 92.74 -6.18
N ASN A 75 -23.54 93.33 -5.02
CA ASN A 75 -22.50 92.89 -4.10
C ASN A 75 -22.72 91.46 -3.61
N ASP A 76 -23.96 91.08 -3.26
CA ASP A 76 -24.29 89.73 -2.80
C ASP A 76 -23.98 88.67 -3.88
N ILE A 77 -24.24 88.99 -5.16
CA ILE A 77 -23.90 88.10 -6.29
C ILE A 77 -22.38 87.98 -6.43
N ILE A 78 -21.66 89.10 -6.37
CA ILE A 78 -20.19 89.12 -6.47
C ILE A 78 -19.57 88.33 -5.30
N ASP A 79 -20.08 88.48 -4.09
CA ASP A 79 -19.61 87.77 -2.91
C ASP A 79 -19.84 86.26 -3.02
N ALA A 80 -20.98 85.82 -3.56
CA ALA A 80 -21.22 84.41 -3.84
C ALA A 80 -20.17 83.83 -4.82
N TYR A 81 -19.84 84.58 -5.89
CA TYR A 81 -18.78 84.18 -6.82
C TYR A 81 -17.40 84.15 -6.17
N ASN A 82 -17.09 85.12 -5.31
CA ASN A 82 -15.82 85.17 -4.59
C ASN A 82 -15.67 83.97 -3.65
N VAL A 83 -16.74 83.60 -2.94
CA VAL A 83 -16.78 82.40 -2.08
C VAL A 83 -16.52 81.13 -2.90
N ASP A 84 -17.13 80.99 -4.08
CA ASP A 84 -16.92 79.82 -4.92
C ASP A 84 -15.52 79.78 -5.55
N ARG A 85 -14.97 80.94 -5.91
CA ARG A 85 -13.57 81.07 -6.31
C ARG A 85 -12.62 80.67 -5.19
N GLU A 86 -12.88 81.10 -3.96
CA GLU A 86 -12.05 80.73 -2.81
C GLU A 86 -12.11 79.24 -2.52
N LYS A 87 -13.29 78.61 -2.60
CA LYS A 87 -13.42 77.14 -2.50
C LYS A 87 -12.61 76.42 -3.58
N PHE A 88 -12.68 76.92 -4.82
CA PHE A 88 -11.93 76.33 -5.94
C PHE A 88 -10.42 76.51 -5.78
N ASN A 89 -9.97 77.70 -5.40
CA ASN A 89 -8.56 78.01 -5.15
C ASN A 89 -8.00 77.20 -3.97
N THR A 90 -8.79 77.03 -2.91
CA THR A 90 -8.43 76.18 -1.75
C THR A 90 -8.24 74.72 -2.19
N ARG A 91 -9.12 74.19 -3.05
CA ARG A 91 -8.96 72.85 -3.64
C ARG A 91 -7.74 72.73 -4.56
N LEU A 92 -7.37 73.80 -5.25
CA LEU A 92 -6.17 73.87 -6.10
C LEU A 92 -4.87 73.99 -5.31
N SER A 93 -4.93 74.60 -4.12
CA SER A 93 -3.80 74.68 -3.19
C SER A 93 -3.53 73.31 -2.55
N ASP A 94 -4.58 72.60 -2.15
CA ASP A 94 -4.51 71.23 -1.60
C ASP A 94 -4.93 70.16 -2.63
N LYS A 95 -4.11 69.99 -3.68
CA LYS A 95 -4.39 69.00 -4.73
C LYS A 95 -4.35 67.57 -4.21
N GLU A 96 -3.44 67.26 -3.29
CA GLU A 96 -3.28 65.91 -2.74
C GLU A 96 -4.46 65.50 -1.85
N GLY A 97 -4.92 66.40 -0.98
CA GLY A 97 -6.12 66.18 -0.15
C GLY A 97 -7.38 66.05 -1.00
N ALA A 98 -7.57 66.92 -1.99
CA ALA A 98 -8.71 66.85 -2.91
C ALA A 98 -8.73 65.52 -3.70
N LEU A 99 -7.58 65.09 -4.23
CA LEU A 99 -7.46 63.81 -4.92
C LEU A 99 -7.77 62.63 -4.00
N THR A 100 -7.33 62.68 -2.74
CA THR A 100 -7.59 61.64 -1.73
C THR A 100 -9.08 61.52 -1.44
N VAL A 101 -9.79 62.64 -1.32
CA VAL A 101 -11.26 62.65 -1.13
C VAL A 101 -11.97 62.05 -2.34
N ILE A 102 -11.55 62.39 -3.56
CA ILE A 102 -12.12 61.83 -4.80
C ILE A 102 -11.87 60.31 -4.86
N LYS A 103 -10.64 59.86 -4.59
CA LYS A 103 -10.29 58.43 -4.53
C LYS A 103 -11.17 57.68 -3.52
N LYS A 104 -11.36 58.24 -2.32
CA LYS A 104 -12.25 57.65 -1.30
C LYS A 104 -13.69 57.51 -1.81
N LYS A 105 -14.24 58.57 -2.42
CA LYS A 105 -15.60 58.54 -2.99
C LYS A 105 -15.72 57.53 -4.13
N PHE A 106 -14.72 57.47 -5.00
CA PHE A 106 -14.67 56.50 -6.09
C PHE A 106 -14.72 55.07 -5.55
N TRP A 107 -13.84 54.72 -4.61
CA TRP A 107 -13.81 53.37 -4.02
C TRP A 107 -15.09 53.05 -3.25
N TYR A 108 -15.71 54.02 -2.59
CA TYR A 108 -16.99 53.83 -1.93
C TYR A 108 -18.10 53.47 -2.93
N LEU A 109 -18.18 54.18 -4.06
CA LEU A 109 -19.14 53.87 -5.13
C LEU A 109 -18.87 52.49 -5.76
N VAL A 110 -17.59 52.15 -5.99
CA VAL A 110 -17.20 50.82 -6.48
C VAL A 110 -17.63 49.73 -5.49
N ARG A 111 -17.39 49.91 -4.19
CA ARG A 111 -17.84 48.97 -3.14
C ARG A 111 -19.35 48.78 -3.15
N ILE A 112 -20.13 49.86 -3.26
CA ILE A 112 -21.60 49.77 -3.35
C ILE A 112 -22.02 49.01 -4.61
N LYS A 113 -21.40 49.29 -5.75
CA LYS A 113 -21.73 48.62 -7.03
C LYS A 113 -21.50 47.10 -6.95
N TYR A 114 -20.47 46.66 -6.24
CA TYR A 114 -20.12 45.24 -6.11
C TYR A 114 -20.54 44.61 -4.77
N ASP A 115 -21.39 45.27 -3.99
CA ASP A 115 -21.78 44.83 -2.65
C ASP A 115 -22.40 43.42 -2.66
N ALA A 116 -23.26 43.16 -3.65
CA ALA A 116 -23.88 41.84 -3.85
C ALA A 116 -22.83 40.75 -4.11
N ALA A 117 -21.88 40.99 -5.02
CA ALA A 117 -20.82 40.02 -5.32
C ALA A 117 -19.89 39.76 -4.13
N ILE A 118 -19.59 40.79 -3.33
CA ILE A 118 -18.78 40.65 -2.11
C ILE A 118 -19.56 39.83 -1.07
N LYS A 119 -20.86 40.08 -0.93
CA LYS A 119 -21.72 39.34 0.00
C LYS A 119 -21.80 37.86 -0.40
N ASP A 120 -22.04 37.56 -1.67
CA ASP A 120 -22.09 36.19 -2.19
C ASP A 120 -20.76 35.47 -1.99
N HIS A 121 -19.64 36.15 -2.26
CA HIS A 121 -18.30 35.60 -2.01
C HIS A 121 -18.06 35.30 -0.53
N ASN A 122 -18.45 36.21 0.38
CA ASN A 122 -18.31 35.99 1.81
C ASN A 122 -19.20 34.83 2.30
N THR A 123 -20.44 34.72 1.80
CA THR A 123 -21.32 33.59 2.12
C THR A 123 -20.73 32.27 1.63
N LEU A 124 -20.13 32.24 0.45
CA LEU A 124 -19.43 31.06 -0.06
C LEU A 124 -18.24 30.67 0.83
N ILE A 125 -17.43 31.65 1.26
CA ILE A 125 -16.31 31.41 2.18
C ILE A 125 -16.79 30.79 3.50
N GLU A 126 -17.86 31.32 4.09
CA GLU A 126 -18.41 30.81 5.35
C GLU A 126 -19.00 29.39 5.19
N SER A 127 -19.64 29.09 4.06
CA SER A 127 -20.08 27.73 3.73
C SER A 127 -18.90 26.77 3.66
N ILE A 128 -17.86 27.11 2.89
CA ILE A 128 -16.67 26.27 2.72
C ILE A 128 -15.95 26.06 4.06
N ARG A 129 -15.84 27.10 4.90
CA ARG A 129 -15.25 26.97 6.24
C ARG A 129 -16.03 26.01 7.13
N THR A 130 -17.35 26.04 7.02
CA THR A 130 -18.23 25.13 7.77
C THR A 130 -18.03 23.70 7.31
N ASP A 131 -17.98 23.46 6.00
CA ASP A 131 -17.74 22.13 5.42
C ASP A 131 -16.37 21.57 5.83
N ILE A 132 -15.32 22.40 5.83
CA ILE A 132 -13.98 22.02 6.31
C ILE A 132 -14.04 21.62 7.79
N ALA A 133 -14.68 22.44 8.64
CA ALA A 133 -14.77 22.14 10.07
C ALA A 133 -15.54 20.83 10.34
N THR A 134 -16.61 20.55 9.58
CA THR A 134 -17.33 19.28 9.66
C THR A 134 -16.44 18.10 9.27
N ALA A 135 -15.73 18.19 8.15
CA ALA A 135 -14.82 17.13 7.70
C ALA A 135 -13.69 16.86 8.70
N GLU A 136 -13.09 17.90 9.29
CA GLU A 136 -12.05 17.76 10.32
C GLU A 136 -12.60 17.06 11.59
N THR A 137 -13.84 17.36 11.97
CA THR A 137 -14.46 16.67 13.12
C THR A 137 -14.71 15.19 12.83
N GLU A 138 -15.21 14.85 11.63
CA GLU A 138 -15.43 13.47 11.21
C GLU A 138 -14.12 12.67 11.15
N GLU A 139 -13.06 13.24 10.59
CA GLU A 139 -11.73 12.63 10.54
C GLU A 139 -11.21 12.30 11.94
N LYS A 140 -11.34 13.25 12.88
CA LYS A 140 -10.92 13.05 14.26
C LYS A 140 -11.72 11.96 14.97
N THR A 141 -13.03 11.91 14.75
CA THR A 141 -13.90 10.87 15.31
C THR A 141 -13.53 9.49 14.75
N LEU A 142 -13.33 9.38 13.44
CA LEU A 142 -12.90 8.13 12.78
C LEU A 142 -11.54 7.67 13.28
N THR A 143 -10.57 8.58 13.40
CA THR A 143 -9.23 8.27 13.93
C THR A 143 -9.30 7.72 15.35
N THR A 144 -10.14 8.32 16.20
CA THR A 144 -10.36 7.85 17.58
C THR A 144 -11.02 6.47 17.60
N ALA A 145 -11.98 6.22 16.70
CA ALA A 145 -12.64 4.93 16.58
C ALA A 145 -11.68 3.83 16.09
N ILE A 146 -10.79 4.15 15.14
CA ILE A 146 -9.73 3.25 14.66
C ILE A 146 -8.82 2.86 15.83
N GLN A 147 -8.32 3.84 16.59
CA GLN A 147 -7.45 3.57 17.74
C GLN A 147 -8.15 2.68 18.79
N SER A 148 -9.40 2.98 19.12
CA SER A 148 -10.18 2.16 20.05
C SER A 148 -10.35 0.72 19.54
N GLN A 149 -10.56 0.54 18.23
CA GLN A 149 -10.68 -0.78 17.64
C GLN A 149 -9.35 -1.53 17.62
N GLU A 150 -8.23 -0.85 17.39
CA GLU A 150 -6.89 -1.42 17.49
C GLU A 150 -6.58 -1.89 18.92
N ASP A 151 -6.94 -1.10 19.94
CA ASP A 151 -6.78 -1.47 21.34
C ASP A 151 -7.59 -2.74 21.68
N ILE A 152 -8.84 -2.83 21.21
CA ILE A 152 -9.68 -4.03 21.34
C ILE A 152 -9.04 -5.23 20.64
N ILE A 153 -8.45 -5.03 19.46
CA ILE A 153 -7.74 -6.09 18.74
C ILE A 153 -6.52 -6.56 19.53
N ILE A 154 -5.74 -5.64 20.12
CA ILE A 154 -4.58 -5.96 20.96
C ILE A 154 -5.02 -6.77 22.19
N ASP A 155 -6.06 -6.35 22.88
CA ASP A 155 -6.52 -7.05 24.09
C ASP A 155 -7.12 -8.43 23.78
N ASN A 156 -7.94 -8.55 22.74
CA ASN A 156 -8.41 -9.86 22.28
C ASN A 156 -7.24 -10.76 21.84
N ARG A 157 -6.20 -10.19 21.23
CA ARG A 157 -5.00 -10.94 20.88
C ARG A 157 -4.23 -11.41 22.09
N LYS A 158 -4.10 -10.62 23.17
CA LYS A 158 -3.48 -11.10 24.43
C LYS A 158 -4.19 -12.34 24.96
N ILE A 159 -5.52 -12.39 24.86
CA ILE A 159 -6.33 -13.56 25.23
C ILE A 159 -6.03 -14.75 24.31
N ILE A 160 -5.89 -14.55 22.98
CA ILE A 160 -5.59 -15.62 22.01
C ILE A 160 -4.13 -16.10 22.12
N THR A 161 -3.18 -15.20 22.33
CA THR A 161 -1.78 -15.50 22.59
C THR A 161 -1.54 -16.01 24.01
N ASN A 162 -2.60 -16.31 24.77
CA ASN A 162 -2.45 -16.90 26.08
C ASN A 162 -1.64 -18.20 25.91
N ILE A 163 -0.44 -18.12 26.45
CA ILE A 163 0.59 -19.13 26.46
C ILE A 163 0.00 -20.49 26.90
N GLU A 164 -0.96 -20.44 27.83
CA GLU A 164 -1.70 -21.60 28.35
C GLU A 164 -2.52 -22.33 27.26
N THR A 165 -3.11 -21.59 26.31
CA THR A 165 -3.85 -22.21 25.20
C THR A 165 -2.89 -22.92 24.25
N SER A 166 -1.72 -22.33 23.99
CA SER A 166 -0.69 -22.94 23.14
C SER A 166 -0.10 -24.19 23.78
N THR A 167 0.23 -24.16 25.08
CA THR A 167 0.71 -25.36 25.80
C THR A 167 -0.35 -26.44 25.87
N THR A 168 -1.61 -26.08 26.13
CA THR A 168 -2.75 -27.02 26.13
C THR A 168 -2.92 -27.67 24.76
N ASN A 169 -2.81 -26.90 23.67
CA ASN A 169 -2.90 -27.44 22.31
C ASN A 169 -1.76 -28.42 22.00
N ILE A 170 -0.52 -28.10 22.38
CA ILE A 170 0.63 -29.00 22.19
C ILE A 170 0.41 -30.29 23.01
N ASN A 171 0.04 -30.17 24.28
CA ASN A 171 -0.22 -31.32 25.16
C ASN A 171 -1.35 -32.22 24.63
N ASN A 172 -2.42 -31.63 24.09
CA ASN A 172 -3.51 -32.38 23.46
C ASN A 172 -3.05 -33.12 22.21
N LYS A 173 -2.20 -32.49 21.37
CA LYS A 173 -1.61 -33.19 20.20
C LYS A 173 -0.67 -34.31 20.62
N MET A 174 0.22 -34.08 21.59
CA MET A 174 1.13 -35.13 22.07
C MET A 174 0.34 -36.37 22.51
N LYS A 175 -0.75 -36.17 23.25
CA LYS A 175 -1.67 -37.26 23.62
C LYS A 175 -2.33 -37.93 22.42
N SER A 176 -2.82 -37.19 21.44
CA SER A 176 -3.47 -37.79 20.26
C SER A 176 -2.52 -38.61 19.38
N ILE A 177 -1.23 -38.26 19.38
CA ILE A 177 -0.18 -38.96 18.61
C ILE A 177 0.33 -40.20 19.37
N GLY A 178 -0.11 -40.41 20.63
CA GLY A 178 0.28 -41.55 21.45
C GLY A 178 1.56 -41.35 22.27
N LEU A 179 2.02 -40.10 22.44
CA LEU A 179 3.06 -39.76 23.43
C LEU A 179 2.43 -39.65 24.81
N GLU A 180 2.19 -40.79 25.44
CA GLU A 180 1.64 -40.84 26.80
C GLU A 180 2.75 -40.66 27.85
N GLY A 181 2.54 -39.72 28.78
CA GLY A 181 3.44 -39.50 29.92
C GLY A 181 4.26 -38.22 29.87
N PHE A 182 4.20 -37.43 28.79
CA PHE A 182 4.87 -36.13 28.68
C PHE A 182 3.87 -34.96 28.69
N GLU A 183 4.25 -33.87 29.36
CA GLU A 183 3.46 -32.65 29.40
C GLU A 183 4.38 -31.42 29.44
N ILE A 184 4.08 -30.41 28.64
CA ILE A 184 4.73 -29.10 28.71
C ILE A 184 4.01 -28.28 29.77
N LYS A 185 4.75 -27.84 30.79
CA LYS A 185 4.24 -26.95 31.86
C LYS A 185 4.99 -25.63 31.84
N GLN A 186 4.29 -24.57 32.22
CA GLN A 186 4.87 -23.26 32.43
C GLN A 186 5.63 -23.23 33.76
N GLN A 187 6.79 -22.58 33.79
CA GLN A 187 7.57 -22.46 35.01
C GLN A 187 6.85 -21.54 36.02
N PRO A 188 6.62 -22.00 37.27
CA PRO A 188 6.03 -21.17 38.30
C PRO A 188 6.89 -19.91 38.54
N GLY A 189 6.28 -18.72 38.45
CA GLY A 189 6.95 -17.44 38.69
C GLY A 189 7.62 -16.80 37.47
N ASN A 190 7.61 -17.42 36.29
CA ASN A 190 8.05 -16.80 35.04
C ASN A 190 7.13 -17.18 33.88
N SER A 191 6.29 -16.23 33.45
CA SER A 191 5.26 -16.47 32.44
C SER A 191 5.79 -16.87 31.06
N ASN A 192 7.08 -16.68 30.78
CA ASN A 192 7.65 -16.89 29.44
C ASN A 192 8.51 -18.15 29.32
N HIS A 193 8.69 -18.92 30.40
CA HIS A 193 9.55 -20.11 30.40
C HIS A 193 8.75 -21.39 30.58
N TYR A 194 9.18 -22.44 29.89
CA TYR A 194 8.54 -23.75 29.89
C TYR A 194 9.54 -24.84 30.18
N TYR A 195 9.03 -25.93 30.70
CA TYR A 195 9.80 -27.15 30.88
C TYR A 195 8.94 -28.37 30.53
N LEU A 196 9.61 -29.41 30.04
CA LEU A 196 8.98 -30.69 29.77
C LEU A 196 8.97 -31.51 31.06
N CYS A 197 7.81 -32.06 31.39
CA CYS A 197 7.59 -32.95 32.53
C CYS A 197 7.32 -34.36 32.05
N ARG A 198 7.75 -35.35 32.85
CA ARG A 198 7.34 -36.75 32.71
C ARG A 198 6.69 -37.22 34.00
N GLY A 199 5.38 -37.46 33.99
CA GLY A 199 4.61 -37.78 35.20
C GLY A 199 4.57 -36.66 36.26
N ILE A 200 4.23 -37.02 37.51
CA ILE A 200 4.03 -36.06 38.62
C ILE A 200 5.37 -35.61 39.25
N ASP A 201 6.42 -36.44 39.18
CA ASP A 201 7.64 -36.27 40.01
C ASP A 201 8.95 -35.99 39.25
N SER A 202 8.94 -35.90 37.91
CA SER A 202 10.17 -35.62 37.13
C SER A 202 10.10 -34.22 36.49
N SER A 203 10.92 -33.29 36.98
CA SER A 203 11.04 -31.93 36.43
C SER A 203 12.47 -31.62 35.96
N GLY A 204 12.61 -31.02 34.78
CA GLY A 204 13.87 -30.42 34.32
C GLY A 204 14.76 -31.32 33.45
N ASN A 205 16.08 -31.12 33.55
CA ASN A 205 17.10 -31.63 32.63
C ASN A 205 17.14 -33.16 32.47
N ASP A 206 16.68 -33.91 33.46
CA ASP A 206 16.68 -35.37 33.40
C ASP A 206 15.63 -35.92 32.44
N VAL A 207 14.54 -35.18 32.20
CA VAL A 207 13.51 -35.56 31.21
C VAL A 207 14.08 -35.49 29.79
N TYR A 208 14.85 -34.44 29.46
CA TYR A 208 15.47 -34.28 28.14
C TYR A 208 16.45 -35.40 27.79
N LYS A 209 17.15 -35.96 28.78
CA LYS A 209 18.04 -37.11 28.60
C LYS A 209 17.30 -38.43 28.39
N SER A 210 16.05 -38.51 28.86
CA SER A 210 15.21 -39.71 28.74
C SER A 210 14.45 -39.81 27.42
N LEU A 211 14.41 -38.75 26.61
CA LEU A 211 13.73 -38.71 25.33
C LEU A 211 14.56 -39.42 24.25
N SER A 212 13.89 -40.24 23.46
CA SER A 212 14.43 -40.72 22.19
C SER A 212 14.57 -39.57 21.19
N GLU A 213 15.46 -39.74 20.21
CA GLU A 213 15.65 -38.75 19.14
C GLU A 213 14.37 -38.50 18.33
N GLY A 214 13.54 -39.53 18.16
CA GLY A 214 12.24 -39.40 17.51
C GLY A 214 11.25 -38.55 18.32
N GLU A 215 11.17 -38.76 19.64
CA GLU A 215 10.32 -37.96 20.53
C GLU A 215 10.75 -36.49 20.56
N LYS A 216 12.06 -36.22 20.61
CA LYS A 216 12.59 -34.86 20.51
C LYS A 216 12.13 -34.18 19.22
N THR A 217 12.30 -34.87 18.09
CA THR A 217 11.91 -34.37 16.77
C THR A 217 10.42 -34.06 16.71
N LEU A 218 9.57 -34.97 17.23
CA LEU A 218 8.12 -34.80 17.25
C LEU A 218 7.67 -33.61 18.13
N ILE A 219 8.22 -33.48 19.34
CA ILE A 219 7.89 -32.36 20.25
C ILE A 219 8.35 -31.02 19.64
N THR A 220 9.57 -30.97 19.10
CA THR A 220 10.08 -29.77 18.43
C THR A 220 9.23 -29.40 17.21
N TYR A 221 8.78 -30.38 16.43
CA TYR A 221 7.92 -30.12 15.29
C TYR A 221 6.54 -29.60 15.69
N LEU A 222 5.92 -30.17 16.72
CA LEU A 222 4.64 -29.66 17.25
C LEU A 222 4.77 -28.23 17.79
N TYR A 223 5.87 -27.94 18.49
CA TYR A 223 6.19 -26.59 18.93
C TYR A 223 6.32 -25.63 17.74
N PHE A 224 7.03 -26.04 16.69
CA PHE A 224 7.18 -25.26 15.47
C PHE A 224 5.83 -24.99 14.77
N LEU A 225 4.93 -25.98 14.71
CA LEU A 225 3.60 -25.80 14.12
C LEU A 225 2.73 -24.79 14.88
N GLU A 226 2.81 -24.78 16.21
CA GLU A 226 2.10 -23.79 17.03
C GLU A 226 2.77 -22.41 16.94
N LEU A 227 4.10 -22.35 16.83
CA LEU A 227 4.83 -21.10 16.58
C LEU A 227 4.43 -20.46 15.24
N CYS A 228 4.24 -21.26 14.19
CA CYS A 228 3.81 -20.79 12.87
C CYS A 228 2.40 -20.19 12.89
N GLN A 229 1.49 -20.80 13.67
CA GLN A 229 0.12 -20.32 13.88
C GLN A 229 0.08 -19.07 14.78
N GLY A 230 1.01 -18.98 15.74
CA GLY A 230 1.16 -17.83 16.61
C GLY A 230 1.84 -16.63 15.96
N SER A 231 2.04 -15.59 16.77
CA SER A 231 2.87 -14.43 16.45
C SER A 231 4.03 -14.35 17.43
N VAL A 232 5.27 -14.41 16.91
CA VAL A 232 6.51 -14.31 17.71
C VAL A 232 6.62 -12.97 18.44
N ASN A 233 6.01 -11.91 17.89
CA ASN A 233 6.00 -10.58 18.48
C ASN A 233 4.56 -10.11 18.71
N SER A 234 4.20 -9.88 19.98
CA SER A 234 2.87 -9.42 20.38
C SER A 234 2.55 -8.01 19.88
N ASN A 235 3.56 -7.18 19.66
CA ASN A 235 3.39 -5.76 19.31
C ASN A 235 3.29 -5.53 17.80
N TYR A 236 3.97 -6.35 16.99
CA TYR A 236 3.97 -6.25 15.53
C TYR A 236 3.82 -7.64 14.88
N PRO A 237 2.59 -8.19 14.83
CA PRO A 237 2.38 -9.49 14.24
C PRO A 237 2.58 -9.43 12.72
N THR A 238 3.33 -10.39 12.19
CA THR A 238 3.44 -10.58 10.73
C THR A 238 2.18 -11.31 10.25
N PRO A 239 1.39 -10.74 9.34
CA PRO A 239 0.25 -11.42 8.74
C PRO A 239 0.65 -12.76 8.11
N ASP A 240 -0.19 -13.79 8.21
CA ASP A 240 0.12 -15.14 7.71
C ASP A 240 0.50 -15.12 6.23
N ASN A 241 -0.18 -14.30 5.43
CA ASN A 241 0.07 -14.13 3.99
C ASN A 241 1.42 -13.47 3.64
N LYS A 242 2.23 -13.07 4.63
CA LYS A 242 3.61 -12.59 4.48
C LYS A 242 4.64 -13.54 5.08
N LYS A 243 4.22 -14.62 5.74
CA LYS A 243 5.13 -15.61 6.35
C LYS A 243 5.66 -16.58 5.30
N ILE A 244 6.97 -16.81 5.31
CA ILE A 244 7.64 -17.89 4.57
C ILE A 244 8.04 -18.95 5.59
N ILE A 245 7.58 -20.19 5.38
CA ILE A 245 7.83 -21.31 6.29
C ILE A 245 8.77 -22.28 5.60
N VAL A 246 9.88 -22.61 6.25
CA VAL A 246 10.83 -23.62 5.77
C VAL A 246 10.85 -24.75 6.78
N VAL A 247 10.62 -25.97 6.32
CA VAL A 247 10.68 -27.19 7.11
C VAL A 247 11.78 -28.06 6.53
N ASP A 248 12.86 -28.24 7.29
CA ASP A 248 13.98 -29.09 6.91
C ASP A 248 13.87 -30.44 7.62
N ASP A 249 13.58 -31.46 6.83
CA ASP A 249 13.49 -32.87 7.17
C ASP A 249 12.73 -33.21 8.47
N PRO A 250 11.39 -33.05 8.49
CA PRO A 250 10.58 -33.19 9.69
C PRO A 250 10.45 -34.63 10.21
N VAL A 251 11.02 -35.61 9.50
CA VAL A 251 10.86 -37.05 9.77
C VAL A 251 12.16 -37.77 10.10
N SER A 252 13.24 -37.04 10.36
CA SER A 252 14.53 -37.64 10.74
C SER A 252 14.38 -38.52 11.98
N SER A 253 14.90 -39.76 11.92
CA SER A 253 14.89 -40.72 13.03
C SER A 253 13.48 -41.12 13.55
N LEU A 254 12.41 -40.86 12.80
CA LEU A 254 11.04 -41.26 13.15
C LEU A 254 10.71 -42.65 12.61
N SER A 255 9.87 -43.38 13.35
CA SER A 255 9.26 -44.61 12.86
C SER A 255 8.22 -44.32 11.76
N HIS A 256 7.97 -45.30 10.89
CA HIS A 256 7.00 -45.18 9.79
C HIS A 256 5.60 -44.74 10.26
N ASN A 257 5.18 -45.10 11.47
CA ASN A 257 3.88 -44.70 12.02
C ASN A 257 3.77 -43.19 12.23
N TYR A 258 4.84 -42.54 12.68
CA TYR A 258 4.84 -41.09 12.90
C TYR A 258 4.96 -40.29 11.61
N ILE A 259 5.52 -40.86 10.53
CA ILE A 259 5.62 -40.18 9.22
C ILE A 259 4.23 -39.77 8.71
N TYR A 260 3.25 -40.67 8.83
CA TYR A 260 1.87 -40.38 8.41
C TYR A 260 1.25 -39.24 9.22
N GLU A 261 1.43 -39.27 10.54
CA GLU A 261 0.88 -38.28 11.45
C GLU A 261 1.50 -36.89 11.23
N ILE A 262 2.83 -36.83 11.14
CA ILE A 262 3.56 -35.61 10.77
C ILE A 262 3.08 -35.08 9.43
N GLY A 263 2.85 -35.98 8.47
CA GLY A 263 2.35 -35.61 7.17
C GLY A 263 0.96 -34.98 7.20
N ASP A 264 0.00 -35.62 7.84
CA ASP A 264 -1.35 -35.10 7.98
C ASP A 264 -1.37 -33.75 8.72
N LEU A 265 -0.57 -33.61 9.79
CA LEU A 265 -0.41 -32.35 10.51
C LEU A 265 0.19 -31.25 9.63
N THR A 266 1.25 -31.56 8.88
CA THR A 266 1.87 -30.64 7.91
C THR A 266 0.81 -30.15 6.93
N HIS A 267 0.05 -31.07 6.35
CA HIS A 267 -0.97 -30.73 5.37
C HIS A 267 -2.08 -29.85 5.98
N LYS A 268 -2.68 -30.28 7.10
CA LYS A 268 -3.80 -29.58 7.74
C LYS A 268 -3.42 -28.19 8.26
N LYS A 269 -2.21 -28.04 8.81
CA LYS A 269 -1.79 -26.80 9.47
C LYS A 269 -1.05 -25.84 8.55
N LEU A 270 -0.27 -26.35 7.59
CA LEU A 270 0.57 -25.52 6.73
C LEU A 270 0.03 -25.37 5.30
N ILE A 271 -0.65 -26.37 4.74
CA ILE A 271 -0.91 -26.45 3.29
C ILE A 271 -2.39 -26.26 2.92
N LYS A 272 -3.34 -26.86 3.65
CA LYS A 272 -4.75 -27.06 3.26
C LYS A 272 -5.48 -25.79 2.79
N ASP A 273 -5.17 -24.65 3.40
CA ASP A 273 -5.86 -23.39 3.15
C ASP A 273 -4.99 -22.34 2.42
N TYR A 274 -3.75 -22.67 2.05
CA TYR A 274 -2.79 -21.74 1.43
C TYR A 274 -2.67 -20.38 2.15
N LYS A 275 -2.69 -20.41 3.48
CA LYS A 275 -2.68 -19.21 4.34
C LYS A 275 -1.36 -18.44 4.29
N TYR A 276 -0.26 -19.16 4.06
CA TYR A 276 1.10 -18.63 4.10
C TYR A 276 1.56 -18.17 2.71
N ALA A 277 2.51 -17.22 2.68
CA ALA A 277 3.06 -16.71 1.42
C ALA A 277 3.77 -17.82 0.63
N GLN A 278 4.58 -18.62 1.32
CA GLN A 278 5.32 -19.74 0.75
C GLN A 278 5.64 -20.77 1.82
N VAL A 279 5.53 -22.06 1.48
CA VAL A 279 5.96 -23.18 2.31
C VAL A 279 6.98 -23.98 1.52
N ILE A 280 8.18 -24.15 2.08
CA ILE A 280 9.28 -24.92 1.50
C ILE A 280 9.49 -26.15 2.38
N LEU A 281 9.29 -27.33 1.80
CA LEU A 281 9.53 -28.60 2.47
C LEU A 281 10.79 -29.23 1.86
N LEU A 282 11.79 -29.48 2.70
CA LEU A 282 13.00 -30.20 2.35
C LEU A 282 12.94 -31.55 3.05
N THR A 283 13.25 -32.63 2.35
CA THR A 283 13.31 -33.96 2.96
C THR A 283 14.19 -34.87 2.11
N HIS A 284 14.83 -35.82 2.79
CA HIS A 284 15.48 -36.95 2.12
C HIS A 284 14.59 -38.22 2.11
N SER A 285 13.47 -38.21 2.84
CA SER A 285 12.56 -39.34 2.95
C SER A 285 11.58 -39.37 1.78
N LEU A 286 11.76 -40.34 0.87
CA LEU A 286 10.83 -40.58 -0.23
C LEU A 286 9.43 -40.98 0.26
N TYR A 287 9.35 -41.68 1.40
CA TYR A 287 8.05 -42.04 2.02
C TYR A 287 7.26 -40.80 2.43
N TYR A 288 7.90 -39.86 3.12
CA TYR A 288 7.26 -38.60 3.52
C TYR A 288 6.88 -37.75 2.31
N LEU A 289 7.78 -37.63 1.33
CA LEU A 289 7.49 -36.91 0.08
C LEU A 289 6.28 -37.51 -0.66
N HIS A 290 6.24 -38.84 -0.78
CA HIS A 290 5.13 -39.55 -1.41
C HIS A 290 3.81 -39.30 -0.66
N GLU A 291 3.84 -39.33 0.67
CA GLU A 291 2.67 -39.04 1.49
C GLU A 291 2.20 -37.58 1.31
N MET A 292 3.11 -36.62 1.23
CA MET A 292 2.77 -35.21 0.95
C MET A 292 2.08 -35.04 -0.40
N ILE A 293 2.57 -35.74 -1.42
CA ILE A 293 2.00 -35.71 -2.77
C ILE A 293 0.59 -36.30 -2.82
N LYS A 294 0.22 -37.21 -1.90
CA LYS A 294 -1.15 -37.73 -1.81
C LYS A 294 -2.12 -36.67 -1.29
N TYR A 295 -1.69 -35.85 -0.34
CA TYR A 295 -2.52 -34.79 0.25
C TYR A 295 -2.65 -33.54 -0.64
N LEU A 296 -1.78 -33.37 -1.62
CA LEU A 296 -1.82 -32.26 -2.57
C LEU A 296 -2.91 -32.43 -3.64
N PRO A 297 -3.50 -31.32 -4.14
CA PRO A 297 -4.56 -31.38 -5.15
C PRO A 297 -4.08 -32.04 -6.45
N LYS A 298 -4.94 -32.82 -7.10
CA LYS A 298 -4.62 -33.54 -8.34
C LYS A 298 -4.92 -32.69 -9.60
N GLY A 299 -4.23 -32.96 -10.70
CA GLY A 299 -4.47 -32.35 -12.01
C GLY A 299 -3.90 -30.93 -12.16
N LYS A 300 -4.47 -30.12 -13.05
CA LYS A 300 -3.95 -28.78 -13.43
C LYS A 300 -3.80 -27.77 -12.27
N CYS A 301 -4.43 -28.03 -11.12
CA CYS A 301 -4.26 -27.22 -9.91
C CYS A 301 -2.94 -27.49 -9.17
N PHE A 302 -2.31 -28.65 -9.40
CA PHE A 302 -1.02 -29.01 -8.82
C PHE A 302 0.09 -28.13 -9.41
N ASP A 303 0.21 -28.11 -10.74
CA ASP A 303 1.30 -27.43 -11.47
C ASP A 303 1.29 -25.90 -11.28
N LYS A 304 0.16 -25.33 -10.86
CA LYS A 304 0.04 -23.89 -10.57
C LYS A 304 0.43 -23.53 -9.13
N LYS A 305 0.42 -24.49 -8.21
CA LYS A 305 0.51 -24.25 -6.76
C LYS A 305 1.67 -24.98 -6.08
N CYS A 306 2.26 -25.98 -6.72
CA CYS A 306 3.33 -26.79 -6.14
C CYS A 306 4.39 -27.07 -7.21
N ASN A 307 5.65 -26.90 -6.83
CA ASN A 307 6.81 -27.26 -7.63
C ASN A 307 7.63 -28.28 -6.84
N LEU A 308 8.06 -29.37 -7.49
CA LEU A 308 9.03 -30.29 -6.89
C LEU A 308 10.39 -30.13 -7.55
N PHE A 309 11.43 -30.27 -6.74
CA PHE A 309 12.81 -30.21 -7.17
C PHE A 309 13.58 -31.36 -6.54
N ARG A 310 14.50 -31.94 -7.31
CA ARG A 310 15.46 -32.93 -6.83
C ARG A 310 16.83 -32.28 -6.75
N PHE A 311 17.45 -32.39 -5.57
CA PHE A 311 18.84 -32.00 -5.36
C PHE A 311 19.75 -33.20 -5.67
N ILE A 312 20.67 -33.02 -6.61
CA ILE A 312 21.66 -34.03 -6.98
C ILE A 312 23.02 -33.52 -6.55
N LYS A 313 23.74 -34.31 -5.73
CA LYS A 313 25.09 -33.98 -5.24
C LYS A 313 26.09 -34.90 -5.93
N ASN A 314 26.71 -34.43 -7.01
CA ASN A 314 27.84 -35.08 -7.68
C ASN A 314 29.10 -34.21 -7.48
N THR A 315 30.01 -34.16 -8.46
CA THR A 315 31.16 -33.23 -8.44
C THR A 315 30.72 -31.76 -8.32
N ASN A 316 29.57 -31.42 -8.94
CA ASN A 316 28.83 -30.18 -8.72
C ASN A 316 27.44 -30.52 -8.15
N SER A 317 26.83 -29.57 -7.43
CA SER A 317 25.45 -29.70 -6.93
C SER A 317 24.47 -29.07 -7.90
N ASP A 318 23.50 -29.86 -8.37
CA ASP A 318 22.49 -29.44 -9.33
C ASP A 318 21.08 -29.56 -8.75
N ILE A 319 20.20 -28.62 -9.14
CA ILE A 319 18.78 -28.62 -8.79
C ILE A 319 17.98 -28.86 -10.06
N VAL A 320 17.30 -29.99 -10.14
CA VAL A 320 16.54 -30.39 -11.32
C VAL A 320 15.05 -30.40 -10.98
N PRO A 321 14.17 -29.79 -11.81
CA PRO A 321 12.74 -29.90 -11.61
C PRO A 321 12.30 -31.36 -11.71
N MET A 322 11.37 -31.77 -10.85
CA MET A 322 10.88 -33.14 -10.75
C MET A 322 9.36 -33.16 -10.94
N GLY A 323 8.87 -34.12 -11.72
CA GLY A 323 7.45 -34.43 -11.87
C GLY A 323 6.98 -35.49 -10.86
N LYS A 324 5.66 -35.55 -10.62
CA LYS A 324 5.06 -36.58 -9.76
C LYS A 324 5.34 -38.01 -10.23
N SER A 325 5.46 -38.21 -11.55
CA SER A 325 5.76 -39.50 -12.18
C SER A 325 7.20 -39.97 -11.97
N ASP A 326 8.10 -39.09 -11.52
CA ASP A 326 9.52 -39.40 -11.37
C ASP A 326 9.82 -40.10 -10.04
N ILE A 327 8.88 -40.07 -9.11
CA ILE A 327 8.96 -40.80 -7.84
C ILE A 327 8.55 -42.25 -8.11
N LYS A 328 9.57 -43.06 -8.30
CA LYS A 328 9.47 -44.48 -8.64
C LYS A 328 9.48 -45.32 -7.37
N ASN A 329 8.70 -46.40 -7.36
CA ASN A 329 8.82 -47.43 -6.33
C ASN A 329 10.20 -48.13 -6.45
N ASP A 330 10.69 -48.78 -5.40
CA ASP A 330 12.00 -49.45 -5.36
C ASP A 330 12.22 -50.36 -6.57
N TYR A 331 11.18 -51.10 -6.96
CA TYR A 331 11.19 -51.92 -8.17
C TYR A 331 11.41 -51.13 -9.45
N GLN A 332 10.72 -50.00 -9.63
CA GLN A 332 10.84 -49.13 -10.79
C GLN A 332 12.18 -48.37 -10.80
N SER A 333 12.75 -48.10 -9.62
CA SER A 333 14.08 -47.52 -9.45
C SER A 333 15.17 -48.48 -9.96
N TYR A 334 15.04 -49.78 -9.71
CA TYR A 334 15.95 -50.78 -10.28
C TYR A 334 15.98 -50.74 -11.82
N TRP A 335 14.81 -50.68 -12.46
CA TRP A 335 14.73 -50.52 -13.92
C TRP A 335 15.33 -49.21 -14.42
N GLN A 336 15.20 -48.12 -13.65
CA GLN A 336 15.80 -46.85 -14.01
C GLN A 336 17.34 -46.91 -13.93
N VAL A 337 17.91 -47.57 -12.92
CA VAL A 337 19.36 -47.75 -12.79
C VAL A 337 19.93 -48.51 -14.00
N ILE A 338 19.23 -49.52 -14.50
CA ILE A 338 19.64 -50.21 -15.74
C ILE A 338 19.68 -49.24 -16.92
N LYS A 339 18.65 -48.40 -17.09
CA LYS A 339 18.60 -47.38 -18.17
C LYS A 339 19.69 -46.32 -18.01
N ASP A 340 20.00 -45.90 -16.78
CA ASP A 340 21.01 -44.88 -16.51
C ASP A 340 22.43 -45.42 -16.75
N VAL A 341 22.69 -46.70 -16.45
CA VAL A 341 23.95 -47.39 -16.79
C VAL A 341 24.09 -47.53 -18.30
N GLN A 342 23.01 -47.89 -19.02
CA GLN A 342 23.02 -47.93 -20.49
C GLN A 342 23.31 -46.55 -21.12
N ASN A 343 22.86 -45.47 -20.48
CA ASN A 343 23.10 -44.10 -20.90
C ASN A 343 24.44 -43.52 -20.38
N GLY A 344 25.28 -44.31 -19.69
CA GLY A 344 26.60 -43.91 -19.20
C GLY A 344 26.60 -42.97 -17.99
N SER A 345 25.47 -42.85 -17.28
CA SER A 345 25.31 -41.90 -16.15
C SER A 345 25.68 -42.46 -14.78
N THR A 346 25.87 -43.79 -14.67
CA THR A 346 26.08 -44.50 -13.39
C THR A 346 27.14 -45.60 -13.56
N ASN A 347 27.82 -45.99 -12.47
CA ASN A 347 28.87 -47.01 -12.48
C ASN A 347 28.34 -48.43 -12.80
N ASN A 348 29.00 -49.14 -13.72
CA ASN A 348 28.64 -50.49 -14.21
C ASN A 348 28.67 -51.58 -13.11
N ILE A 349 29.37 -51.34 -11.99
CA ILE A 349 29.52 -52.32 -10.89
C ILE A 349 28.18 -52.67 -10.24
N VAL A 350 27.20 -51.76 -10.28
CA VAL A 350 25.91 -51.95 -9.60
C VAL A 350 24.95 -52.82 -10.42
N LEU A 351 25.21 -52.99 -11.73
CA LEU A 351 24.28 -53.61 -12.68
C LEU A 351 23.85 -55.04 -12.31
N PRO A 352 24.75 -55.97 -11.92
CA PRO A 352 24.34 -57.35 -11.66
C PRO A 352 23.44 -57.50 -10.43
N ASN A 353 23.71 -56.73 -9.37
CA ASN A 353 22.90 -56.75 -8.14
C ASN A 353 21.48 -56.24 -8.40
N ILE A 354 21.36 -55.20 -9.23
CA ILE A 354 20.06 -54.60 -9.60
C ILE A 354 19.26 -55.58 -10.46
N MET A 355 19.88 -56.20 -11.47
CA MET A 355 19.24 -57.20 -12.32
C MET A 355 18.75 -58.40 -11.50
N ARG A 356 19.56 -58.90 -10.56
CA ARG A 356 19.17 -59.95 -9.64
C ARG A 356 17.93 -59.55 -8.81
N ASN A 357 17.95 -58.37 -8.17
CA ASN A 357 16.82 -57.90 -7.37
C ASN A 357 15.52 -57.79 -8.19
N ILE A 358 15.62 -57.41 -9.48
CA ILE A 358 14.46 -57.37 -10.37
C ILE A 358 13.91 -58.78 -10.64
N LEU A 359 14.78 -59.76 -10.92
CA LEU A 359 14.36 -61.15 -11.15
C LEU A 359 13.75 -61.74 -9.89
N GLU A 360 14.45 -61.67 -8.75
CA GLU A 360 13.95 -62.19 -7.48
C GLU A 360 12.60 -61.56 -7.12
N TYR A 361 12.48 -60.22 -7.18
CA TYR A 361 11.23 -59.53 -6.84
C TYR A 361 10.07 -59.89 -7.79
N TYR A 362 10.32 -59.90 -9.10
CA TYR A 362 9.27 -60.16 -10.09
C TYR A 362 8.79 -61.62 -10.07
N PHE A 363 9.72 -62.57 -10.09
CA PHE A 363 9.38 -63.99 -10.13
C PHE A 363 8.84 -64.50 -8.80
N SER A 364 9.22 -63.88 -7.68
CA SER A 364 8.56 -64.11 -6.38
C SER A 364 7.12 -63.59 -6.38
N PHE A 365 6.89 -62.38 -6.91
CA PHE A 365 5.55 -61.79 -7.03
C PHE A 365 4.61 -62.60 -7.94
N VAL A 366 5.12 -63.14 -9.04
CA VAL A 366 4.35 -63.97 -9.99
C VAL A 366 4.31 -65.45 -9.57
N HIS A 367 4.91 -65.81 -8.43
CA HIS A 367 5.02 -67.18 -7.91
C HIS A 367 5.60 -68.19 -8.92
N LYS A 368 6.65 -67.78 -9.64
CA LYS A 368 7.34 -68.58 -10.67
C LYS A 368 8.85 -68.67 -10.40
N GLU A 369 9.25 -68.76 -9.15
CA GLU A 369 10.66 -68.89 -8.74
C GLU A 369 11.31 -70.17 -9.30
N ASP A 370 10.57 -71.28 -9.32
CA ASP A 370 11.05 -72.55 -9.89
C ASP A 370 11.32 -72.44 -11.40
N ALA A 371 10.48 -71.70 -12.13
CA ALA A 371 10.64 -71.47 -13.55
C ALA A 371 11.84 -70.54 -13.86
N LEU A 372 12.07 -69.54 -13.01
CA LEU A 372 13.27 -68.70 -13.09
C LEU A 372 14.54 -69.54 -12.89
N LYS A 373 14.56 -70.39 -11.85
CA LYS A 373 15.72 -71.24 -11.56
C LYS A 373 16.03 -72.20 -12.71
N ALA A 374 15.00 -72.88 -13.23
CA ALA A 374 15.14 -73.77 -14.38
C ALA A 374 15.67 -73.03 -15.64
N ALA A 375 15.15 -71.83 -15.92
CA ALA A 375 15.61 -71.02 -17.04
C ALA A 375 17.06 -70.53 -16.89
N LEU A 376 17.48 -70.16 -15.67
CA LEU A 376 18.86 -69.76 -15.38
C LEU A 376 19.83 -70.93 -15.52
N ASP A 377 19.47 -72.13 -15.04
CA ASP A 377 20.28 -73.34 -15.15
C ASP A 377 20.42 -73.79 -16.63
N GLU A 378 19.32 -73.78 -17.40
CA GLU A 378 19.34 -74.13 -18.84
C GLU A 378 20.16 -73.13 -19.67
N LEU A 379 20.06 -71.83 -19.38
CA LEU A 379 20.86 -70.79 -20.06
C LEU A 379 22.34 -70.90 -19.72
N ALA A 380 22.70 -71.33 -18.50
CA ALA A 380 24.08 -71.55 -18.10
C ALA A 380 24.71 -72.79 -18.78
N GLU A 381 23.92 -73.83 -19.06
CA GLU A 381 24.37 -75.03 -19.79
C GLU A 381 24.48 -74.81 -21.31
N SER A 382 23.55 -74.04 -21.88
CA SER A 382 23.45 -73.84 -23.34
C SER A 382 24.35 -72.72 -23.88
N ASP A 383 24.66 -71.71 -23.07
CA ASP A 383 25.47 -70.57 -23.49
C ASP A 383 26.68 -70.36 -22.57
N THR A 384 27.88 -70.71 -23.07
CA THR A 384 29.14 -70.47 -22.37
C THR A 384 29.39 -68.99 -22.05
N GLU A 385 28.80 -68.07 -22.81
CA GLU A 385 28.90 -66.63 -22.57
C GLU A 385 27.96 -66.11 -21.48
N PHE A 386 26.98 -66.92 -21.05
CA PHE A 386 26.06 -66.63 -19.94
C PHE A 386 26.67 -66.98 -18.57
N SER A 387 27.69 -67.85 -18.53
CA SER A 387 28.35 -68.30 -17.30
C SER A 387 28.83 -67.16 -16.38
N PRO A 388 29.42 -66.05 -16.87
CA PRO A 388 29.77 -64.90 -16.03
C PRO A 388 28.53 -64.25 -15.38
N PHE A 389 27.47 -64.04 -16.15
CA PHE A 389 26.21 -63.42 -15.67
C PHE A 389 25.51 -64.30 -14.63
N PHE A 390 25.42 -65.61 -14.89
CA PHE A 390 24.87 -66.60 -13.97
C PHE A 390 25.63 -66.63 -12.63
N ARG A 391 26.96 -66.58 -12.67
CA ARG A 391 27.81 -66.50 -11.46
C ARG A 391 27.56 -65.23 -10.67
N PHE A 392 27.39 -64.08 -11.33
CA PHE A 392 27.10 -62.82 -10.64
C PHE A 392 25.73 -62.80 -9.97
N ILE A 393 24.70 -63.37 -10.60
CA ILE A 393 23.34 -63.42 -10.04
C ILE A 393 23.25 -64.42 -8.88
N ASN A 394 23.88 -65.59 -9.02
CA ASN A 394 23.83 -66.64 -7.99
C ASN A 394 24.82 -66.42 -6.84
N ARG A 395 25.78 -65.50 -6.96
CA ARG A 395 26.63 -65.11 -5.83
C ARG A 395 25.78 -64.29 -4.86
N GLY A 396 25.30 -64.95 -3.81
CA GLY A 396 24.61 -64.33 -2.68
C GLY A 396 25.33 -63.06 -2.21
N SER A 397 24.64 -61.93 -2.11
CA SER A 397 25.21 -60.65 -1.62
C SER A 397 25.74 -60.72 -0.17
N HIS A 398 25.53 -61.84 0.54
CA HIS A 398 25.89 -62.02 1.95
C HIS A 398 26.56 -63.37 2.29
N TYR A 399 27.11 -64.14 1.34
CA TYR A 399 27.73 -65.43 1.67
C TYR A 399 29.26 -65.38 1.85
N ASP A 400 29.98 -64.43 1.23
CA ASP A 400 31.44 -64.35 1.32
C ASP A 400 31.93 -62.94 1.69
N SER A 401 32.76 -62.84 2.74
CA SER A 401 33.33 -61.60 3.27
C SER A 401 34.48 -61.02 2.44
N VAL A 402 34.79 -61.63 1.28
CA VAL A 402 35.89 -61.21 0.40
C VAL A 402 35.33 -60.89 -1.00
N ASN A 403 35.03 -59.61 -1.24
CA ASN A 403 34.77 -59.08 -2.59
C ASN A 403 36.11 -58.87 -3.31
N ILE A 404 36.64 -59.92 -3.94
CA ILE A 404 37.80 -59.81 -4.82
C ILE A 404 37.33 -59.26 -6.17
N ASN A 405 37.60 -57.98 -6.43
CA ASN A 405 37.38 -57.30 -7.72
C ASN A 405 38.47 -57.68 -8.76
N GLU A 406 38.69 -58.96 -9.01
CA GLU A 406 39.62 -59.44 -10.06
C GLU A 406 38.89 -60.19 -11.18
N LEU A 407 37.74 -59.70 -11.62
CA LEU A 407 36.96 -60.31 -12.70
C LEU A 407 36.41 -59.25 -13.67
N GLY A 408 37.30 -58.75 -14.55
CA GLY A 408 36.98 -58.10 -15.83
C GLY A 408 36.14 -56.81 -15.80
N GLU A 409 36.20 -56.04 -16.88
CA GLU A 409 35.27 -54.94 -17.11
C GLU A 409 33.85 -55.49 -17.31
N ILE A 410 32.89 -55.04 -16.48
CA ILE A 410 31.47 -55.34 -16.67
C ILE A 410 31.01 -54.58 -17.91
N ASP A 411 30.78 -55.29 -19.00
CA ASP A 411 30.16 -54.76 -20.21
C ASP A 411 28.64 -54.62 -20.02
N PRO A 412 28.12 -53.38 -19.94
CA PRO A 412 26.71 -53.13 -19.66
C PRO A 412 25.80 -53.60 -20.81
N VAL A 413 26.29 -53.59 -22.06
CA VAL A 413 25.51 -54.01 -23.24
C VAL A 413 25.32 -55.53 -23.19
N ARG A 414 26.40 -56.27 -22.95
CA ARG A 414 26.37 -57.73 -22.82
C ARG A 414 25.47 -58.18 -21.68
N PHE A 415 25.62 -57.61 -20.49
CA PHE A 415 24.80 -57.96 -19.32
C PHE A 415 23.32 -57.66 -19.55
N THR A 416 22.98 -56.56 -20.22
CA THR A 416 21.58 -56.23 -20.50
C THR A 416 20.93 -57.17 -21.52
N ASN A 417 21.69 -57.64 -22.51
CA ASN A 417 21.21 -58.64 -23.47
C ASN A 417 20.94 -59.99 -22.79
N LYS A 418 21.88 -60.45 -21.95
CA LYS A 418 21.69 -61.70 -21.18
C LYS A 418 20.55 -61.60 -20.17
N PHE A 419 20.36 -60.43 -19.57
CA PHE A 419 19.19 -60.16 -18.74
C PHE A 419 17.87 -60.27 -19.54
N LYS A 420 17.83 -59.78 -20.79
CA LYS A 420 16.66 -59.93 -21.68
C LYS A 420 16.35 -61.39 -22.01
N GLU A 421 17.38 -62.20 -22.29
CA GLU A 421 17.23 -63.62 -22.63
C GLU A 421 16.49 -64.40 -21.53
N VAL A 422 16.71 -64.07 -20.25
CA VAL A 422 16.00 -64.68 -19.11
C VAL A 422 14.49 -64.42 -19.18
N PHE A 423 14.08 -63.20 -19.50
CA PHE A 423 12.65 -62.86 -19.64
C PHE A 423 12.01 -63.50 -20.89
N ILE A 424 12.77 -63.66 -21.98
CA ILE A 424 12.29 -64.37 -23.17
C ILE A 424 12.06 -65.85 -22.86
N LYS A 425 13.03 -66.51 -22.19
CA LYS A 425 12.95 -67.93 -21.84
C LYS A 425 11.86 -68.28 -20.84
N THR A 426 11.42 -67.31 -20.03
CA THR A 426 10.38 -67.49 -19.02
C THR A 426 8.98 -67.04 -19.47
N ASP A 427 8.82 -66.72 -20.76
CA ASP A 427 7.59 -66.17 -21.37
C ASP A 427 7.13 -64.81 -20.81
N PHE A 428 8.06 -63.99 -20.30
CA PHE A 428 7.80 -62.65 -19.76
C PHE A 428 8.49 -61.53 -20.53
N ALA A 429 8.72 -61.71 -21.84
CA ALA A 429 9.35 -60.70 -22.69
C ALA A 429 8.64 -59.33 -22.64
N ALA A 430 7.31 -59.32 -22.57
CA ALA A 430 6.50 -58.10 -22.48
C ALA A 430 6.70 -57.29 -21.19
N HIS A 431 7.33 -57.88 -20.17
CA HIS A 431 7.65 -57.18 -18.92
C HIS A 431 9.02 -56.50 -18.98
N TYR A 432 9.92 -57.01 -19.82
CA TYR A 432 11.23 -56.40 -20.07
C TYR A 432 11.13 -55.19 -21.01
N ASP A 433 10.33 -55.32 -22.07
CA ASP A 433 10.10 -54.26 -23.07
C ASP A 433 9.26 -53.10 -22.46
#